data_AF-A0A2A5E4C3-F1
#
_entry.id   AF-A0A2A5E4C3-F1
#
_cell.length_a   1.000
_cell.length_b   1.000
_cell.length_c   1.000
_cell.angle_alpha   90.00
_cell.angle_beta   90.00
_cell.angle_gamma   90.00
#
_symmetry.space_group_name_H-M   'P 1'
#
loop_
_entity.id
_entity.type
_entity.pdbx_description
1 polymer ?
#
loop_
_entity_poly.entity_id
_entity_poly.type
_entity_poly.pdbx_seq_one_letter_code
_entity_poly.pdbx_strand_id
1 'polypeptide(L)'
;MKRNSYDTSLKHLVRLGLTDAIPTELYALLSSSNISRWKNEDEAKYFGYGLNSLNHAANEKYDLFYKVAQSERLQQNLECYFKLVKVFQSAIALSSTCQKIFYDSRSEIVDAIQEVKPILGLKKAVSFLGFSTTSFHNWMLETKVKCIHSYFEVCNRIRPNQLSRDEVNTLRDLLTSDEFRCWPISSIVFHAQRERILSVGLSTFYKYAKLLGISRPRFKKPKHKIGIRASAPNEKWHMDITKFKILGKEYSIYIIMDNFSRYILNWGVHHSVSGEYMRDLLKKAISRFEPKDAQLIADGGSENNNIYVDELLTTNPNTLTKLIAQKDISFSNSMVEAINKILKYNYLFPFGITSLQFLLKQLEFAINDYNNKRPHFSLKGSTPLEVFNNTPWDRSAINLQFEQARLDRLAINRKNVCKGCE
;
A
#
# COMPACT_ATOMS: atom_id res chain seq x y z
N MET A 1 27.74 -51.38 -70.80
CA MET A 1 26.81 -51.39 -69.64
C MET A 1 27.05 -50.14 -68.82
N LYS A 2 26.14 -49.16 -68.80
CA LYS A 2 26.28 -47.96 -67.94
C LYS A 2 26.14 -48.41 -66.48
N ARG A 3 27.19 -48.24 -65.67
CA ARG A 3 27.10 -48.44 -64.22
C ARG A 3 26.44 -47.21 -63.62
N ASN A 4 25.25 -47.39 -63.04
CA ASN A 4 24.58 -46.31 -62.31
C ASN A 4 25.27 -46.13 -60.95
N SER A 5 25.61 -44.88 -60.63
CA SER A 5 26.03 -44.49 -59.29
C SER A 5 24.79 -44.17 -58.47
N TYR A 6 24.53 -44.96 -57.43
CA TYR A 6 23.39 -44.77 -56.53
C TYR A 6 23.77 -43.82 -55.38
N ASP A 7 22.80 -43.01 -54.96
CA ASP A 7 22.92 -42.08 -53.83
C ASP A 7 23.29 -42.82 -52.53
N THR A 8 24.10 -42.17 -51.68
CA THR A 8 24.59 -42.76 -50.42
C THR A 8 23.43 -43.02 -49.44
N SER A 9 22.39 -42.18 -49.45
CA SER A 9 21.20 -42.33 -48.62
C SER A 9 20.43 -43.60 -48.95
N LEU A 10 20.34 -43.94 -50.24
CA LEU A 10 19.69 -45.17 -50.69
C LEU A 10 20.43 -46.42 -50.20
N LYS A 11 21.77 -46.39 -50.21
CA LYS A 11 22.60 -47.49 -49.69
C LYS A 11 22.42 -47.66 -48.19
N HIS A 12 22.33 -46.53 -47.45
CA HIS A 12 22.08 -46.53 -46.01
C HIS A 12 20.69 -47.11 -45.66
N LEU A 13 19.63 -46.72 -46.37
CA LEU A 13 18.28 -47.26 -46.15
C LEU A 13 18.24 -48.78 -46.35
N VAL A 14 18.87 -49.29 -47.41
CA VAL A 14 18.97 -50.73 -47.68
C VAL A 14 19.78 -51.46 -46.60
N ARG A 15 20.89 -50.86 -46.14
CA ARG A 15 21.73 -51.43 -45.07
C ARG A 15 20.99 -51.54 -43.74
N LEU A 16 20.22 -50.51 -43.38
CA LEU A 16 19.42 -50.47 -42.15
C LEU A 16 18.14 -51.32 -42.23
N GLY A 17 17.88 -51.98 -43.36
CA GLY A 17 16.67 -52.77 -43.56
C GLY A 17 15.39 -51.95 -43.72
N LEU A 18 15.50 -50.63 -43.87
CA LEU A 18 14.39 -49.68 -44.03
C LEU A 18 13.95 -49.58 -45.50
N THR A 19 13.71 -50.73 -46.14
CA THR A 19 13.37 -50.78 -47.56
C THR A 19 12.00 -50.18 -47.87
N ASP A 20 11.11 -50.14 -46.88
CA ASP A 20 9.76 -49.56 -47.01
C ASP A 20 9.78 -48.03 -47.17
N ALA A 21 10.88 -47.38 -46.78
CA ALA A 21 11.09 -45.94 -46.97
C ALA A 21 11.59 -45.59 -48.39
N ILE A 22 11.90 -46.59 -49.22
CA ILE A 22 12.36 -46.40 -50.61
C ILE A 22 11.13 -46.43 -51.53
N PRO A 23 10.91 -45.42 -52.39
CA PRO A 23 9.83 -45.45 -53.37
C PRO A 23 9.87 -46.75 -54.20
N THR A 24 8.72 -47.41 -54.35
CA THR A 24 8.61 -48.75 -54.94
C THR A 24 9.23 -48.83 -56.34
N GLU A 25 9.07 -47.78 -57.15
CA GLU A 25 9.65 -47.63 -58.49
C GLU A 25 11.18 -47.62 -58.46
N LEU A 26 11.79 -47.00 -57.45
CA LEU A 26 13.24 -46.92 -57.28
C LEU A 26 13.81 -48.22 -56.71
N TYR A 27 13.10 -48.86 -55.79
CA TYR A 27 13.50 -50.15 -55.22
C TYR A 27 13.53 -51.26 -56.28
N ALA A 28 12.56 -51.27 -57.20
CA ALA A 28 12.50 -52.22 -58.31
C ALA A 28 13.70 -52.13 -59.28
N LEU A 29 14.39 -50.99 -59.33
CA LEU A 29 15.58 -50.77 -60.16
C LEU A 29 16.88 -51.25 -59.49
N LEU A 30 16.82 -51.77 -58.27
CA LEU A 30 17.98 -52.26 -57.53
C LEU A 30 18.22 -53.74 -57.83
N SER A 31 19.45 -54.08 -58.26
CA SER A 31 19.83 -55.49 -58.40
C SER A 31 19.95 -56.15 -57.03
N SER A 32 19.57 -57.43 -56.96
CA SER A 32 19.75 -58.27 -55.77
C SER A 32 21.20 -58.28 -55.27
N SER A 33 22.18 -58.17 -56.18
CA SER A 33 23.60 -58.07 -55.84
C SER A 33 23.96 -56.76 -55.13
N ASN A 34 23.38 -55.63 -55.55
CA ASN A 34 23.61 -54.34 -54.88
C ASN A 34 22.97 -54.34 -53.50
N ILE A 35 21.76 -54.88 -53.37
CA ILE A 35 21.05 -55.00 -52.09
C ILE A 35 21.87 -55.85 -51.10
N SER A 36 22.31 -57.04 -51.53
CA SER A 36 23.13 -57.92 -50.70
C SER A 36 24.46 -57.28 -50.32
N ARG A 37 25.12 -56.58 -51.26
CA ARG A 37 26.38 -55.88 -50.99
C ARG A 37 26.19 -54.79 -49.94
N TRP A 38 25.18 -53.94 -50.07
CA TRP A 38 24.95 -52.83 -49.15
C TRP A 38 24.48 -53.28 -47.77
N LYS A 39 23.73 -54.39 -47.68
CA LYS A 39 23.36 -54.99 -46.39
C LYS A 39 24.56 -55.45 -45.56
N ASN A 40 25.64 -55.89 -46.21
CA ASN A 40 26.82 -56.43 -45.56
C ASN A 40 28.01 -55.45 -45.56
N GLU A 41 27.77 -54.18 -45.87
CA GLU A 41 28.82 -53.16 -45.97
C GLU A 41 29.04 -52.46 -44.63
N ASP A 42 30.29 -52.42 -44.15
CA ASP A 42 30.66 -51.83 -42.86
C ASP A 42 30.25 -50.34 -42.77
N GLU A 43 29.75 -49.94 -41.60
CA GLU A 43 29.39 -48.57 -41.29
C GLU A 43 30.58 -47.61 -41.35
N ALA A 44 31.75 -48.08 -40.95
CA ALA A 44 33.00 -47.30 -40.96
C ALA A 44 33.48 -46.95 -42.37
N LYS A 45 32.91 -47.59 -43.42
CA LYS A 45 33.26 -47.31 -44.81
C LYS A 45 32.89 -45.89 -45.26
N TYR A 46 31.92 -45.25 -44.61
CA TYR A 46 31.40 -43.95 -45.02
C TYR A 46 31.97 -42.83 -44.14
N PHE A 47 32.75 -41.94 -44.75
CA PHE A 47 33.27 -40.74 -44.08
C PHE A 47 32.10 -39.85 -43.62
N GLY A 48 32.05 -39.51 -42.34
CA GLY A 48 30.97 -38.71 -41.75
C GLY A 48 29.78 -39.52 -41.19
N TYR A 49 29.87 -40.85 -41.01
CA TYR A 49 28.79 -41.69 -40.46
C TYR A 49 28.20 -41.17 -39.13
N GLY A 50 28.99 -40.50 -38.28
CA GLY A 50 28.50 -39.86 -37.03
C GLY A 50 27.48 -38.73 -37.24
N LEU A 51 27.33 -38.21 -38.46
CA LEU A 51 26.21 -37.33 -38.82
C LEU A 51 24.87 -38.08 -38.84
N ASN A 52 24.86 -39.42 -39.00
CA ASN A 52 23.61 -40.19 -38.97
C ASN A 52 22.98 -40.24 -37.58
N SER A 53 23.77 -40.29 -36.50
CA SER A 53 23.22 -40.17 -35.13
C SER A 53 22.70 -38.76 -34.84
N LEU A 54 23.32 -37.73 -35.41
CA LEU A 54 22.79 -36.35 -35.38
C LEU A 54 21.51 -36.22 -36.22
N ASN A 55 21.45 -36.90 -37.36
CA ASN A 55 20.26 -37.00 -38.20
C ASN A 55 19.16 -37.81 -37.53
N HIS A 56 19.44 -38.81 -36.69
CA HIS A 56 18.39 -39.58 -35.99
C HIS A 56 17.65 -38.71 -34.96
N ALA A 57 18.39 -37.91 -34.18
CA ALA A 57 17.82 -36.93 -33.26
C ALA A 57 17.13 -35.76 -34.00
N ALA A 58 17.61 -35.40 -35.19
CA ALA A 58 16.93 -34.45 -36.07
C ALA A 58 15.67 -35.06 -36.73
N ASN A 59 15.68 -36.36 -37.03
CA ASN A 59 14.61 -37.10 -37.69
C ASN A 59 13.44 -37.36 -36.74
N GLU A 60 13.66 -37.62 -35.45
CA GLU A 60 12.55 -37.71 -34.48
C GLU A 60 11.80 -36.37 -34.34
N LYS A 61 12.55 -35.26 -34.33
CA LYS A 61 11.95 -33.92 -34.34
C LYS A 61 11.26 -33.64 -35.67
N TYR A 62 11.88 -34.02 -36.78
CA TYR A 62 11.31 -33.86 -38.12
C TYR A 62 10.03 -34.70 -38.30
N ASP A 63 10.00 -35.93 -37.82
CA ASP A 63 8.84 -36.82 -37.85
C ASP A 63 7.69 -36.27 -37.00
N LEU A 64 7.99 -35.70 -35.83
CA LEU A 64 6.99 -34.97 -35.04
C LEU A 64 6.44 -33.76 -35.82
N PHE A 65 7.31 -32.94 -36.42
CA PHE A 65 6.88 -31.79 -37.24
C PHE A 65 6.09 -32.23 -38.48
N TYR A 66 6.47 -33.33 -39.11
CA TYR A 66 5.82 -33.90 -40.28
C TYR A 66 4.42 -34.45 -39.93
N LYS A 67 4.30 -35.19 -38.81
CA LYS A 67 3.01 -35.66 -38.27
C LYS A 67 2.07 -34.50 -37.91
N VAL A 68 2.61 -33.41 -37.35
CA VAL A 68 1.85 -32.18 -37.11
C VAL A 68 1.45 -31.52 -38.44
N ALA A 69 2.35 -31.45 -39.41
CA ALA A 69 2.11 -30.84 -40.72
C ALA A 69 1.08 -31.61 -41.58
N GLN A 70 0.93 -32.91 -41.39
CA GLN A 70 -0.06 -33.72 -42.12
C GLN A 70 -1.45 -33.74 -41.49
N SER A 71 -1.57 -33.40 -40.20
CA SER A 71 -2.87 -33.41 -39.51
C SER A 71 -3.45 -32.00 -39.42
N GLU A 72 -4.38 -31.67 -40.34
CA GLU A 72 -5.14 -30.40 -40.27
C GLU A 72 -5.81 -30.22 -38.90
N ARG A 73 -6.34 -31.31 -38.32
CA ARG A 73 -6.98 -31.28 -37.00
C ARG A 73 -6.00 -30.92 -35.88
N LEU A 74 -4.76 -31.41 -35.92
CA LEU A 74 -3.77 -31.10 -34.90
C LEU A 74 -3.27 -29.66 -35.03
N GLN A 75 -3.12 -29.15 -36.26
CA GLN A 75 -2.80 -27.74 -36.52
C GLN A 75 -3.90 -26.82 -36.01
N GLN A 76 -5.16 -27.11 -36.35
CA GLN A 76 -6.32 -26.36 -35.85
C GLN A 76 -6.38 -26.39 -34.32
N ASN A 77 -6.13 -27.54 -33.69
CA ASN A 77 -6.10 -27.64 -32.23
C ASN A 77 -4.98 -26.80 -31.59
N LEU A 78 -3.78 -26.81 -32.17
CA LEU A 78 -2.66 -25.99 -31.71
C LEU A 78 -2.94 -24.49 -31.88
N GLU A 79 -3.50 -24.09 -33.03
CA GLU A 79 -3.93 -22.71 -33.25
C GLU A 79 -5.02 -22.28 -32.26
N CYS A 80 -6.03 -23.13 -32.03
CA CYS A 80 -7.07 -22.91 -31.04
C CYS A 80 -6.47 -22.77 -29.64
N TYR A 81 -5.51 -23.62 -29.28
CA TYR A 81 -4.81 -23.52 -28.00
C TYR A 81 -4.08 -22.19 -27.85
N PHE A 82 -3.28 -21.78 -28.84
CA PHE A 82 -2.59 -20.48 -28.79
C PHE A 82 -3.56 -19.29 -28.79
N LYS A 83 -4.69 -19.37 -29.51
CA LYS A 83 -5.76 -18.35 -29.48
C LYS A 83 -6.39 -18.27 -28.09
N LEU A 84 -6.75 -19.40 -27.48
CA LEU A 84 -7.30 -19.46 -26.12
C LEU A 84 -6.33 -18.91 -25.08
N VAL A 85 -5.03 -19.27 -25.17
CA VAL A 85 -3.99 -18.74 -24.27
C VAL A 85 -3.88 -17.22 -24.40
N LYS A 86 -3.87 -16.67 -25.62
CA LYS A 86 -3.82 -15.20 -25.84
C LYS A 86 -5.05 -14.48 -25.29
N VAL A 87 -6.23 -15.05 -25.47
CA VAL A 87 -7.48 -14.51 -24.90
C VAL A 87 -7.41 -14.55 -23.38
N PHE A 88 -6.95 -15.66 -22.80
CA PHE A 88 -6.79 -15.81 -21.36
C PHE A 88 -5.79 -14.79 -20.79
N GLN A 89 -4.62 -14.62 -21.41
CA GLN A 89 -3.63 -13.59 -21.05
C GLN A 89 -4.24 -12.18 -21.10
N SER A 90 -5.00 -11.88 -22.15
CA SER A 90 -5.63 -10.56 -22.33
C SER A 90 -6.72 -10.31 -21.27
N ALA A 91 -7.52 -11.32 -20.96
CA ALA A 91 -8.54 -11.25 -19.91
C ALA A 91 -7.93 -11.06 -18.51
N ILE A 92 -6.80 -11.72 -18.23
CA ILE A 92 -6.06 -11.54 -16.97
C ILE A 92 -5.48 -10.13 -16.85
N ALA A 93 -4.92 -9.60 -17.94
CA ALA A 93 -4.33 -8.26 -17.94
C ALA A 93 -5.35 -7.16 -17.63
N LEU A 94 -6.62 -7.35 -17.98
CA LEU A 94 -7.71 -6.37 -17.80
C LEU A 94 -8.35 -6.39 -16.40
N SER A 95 -8.16 -7.44 -15.60
CA SER A 95 -8.85 -7.62 -14.31
C SER A 95 -7.90 -7.55 -13.12
N SER A 96 -8.08 -6.53 -12.27
CA SER A 96 -7.34 -6.38 -11.00
C SER A 96 -7.61 -7.52 -10.00
N THR A 97 -8.80 -8.14 -10.07
CA THR A 97 -9.15 -9.30 -9.25
C THR A 97 -8.36 -10.54 -9.67
N CYS A 98 -8.21 -10.78 -10.97
CA CYS A 98 -7.42 -11.89 -11.47
C CYS A 98 -5.95 -11.73 -11.08
N GLN A 99 -5.38 -10.54 -11.25
CA GLN A 99 -3.99 -10.25 -10.85
C GLN A 99 -3.73 -10.55 -9.36
N LYS A 100 -4.71 -10.29 -8.49
CA LYS A 100 -4.60 -10.63 -7.07
C LYS A 100 -4.59 -12.14 -6.84
N ILE A 101 -5.46 -12.90 -7.51
CA ILE A 101 -5.50 -14.37 -7.42
C ILE A 101 -4.16 -14.97 -7.85
N PHE A 102 -3.58 -14.50 -8.95
CA PHE A 102 -2.24 -14.95 -9.38
C PHE A 102 -1.14 -14.62 -8.36
N TYR A 103 -1.20 -13.45 -7.73
CA TYR A 103 -0.24 -13.11 -6.68
C TYR A 103 -0.43 -14.00 -5.44
N ASP A 104 -1.66 -14.31 -5.06
CA ASP A 104 -1.97 -15.17 -3.92
C ASP A 104 -1.50 -16.62 -4.19
N SER A 105 -1.60 -17.10 -5.43
CA SER A 105 -1.10 -18.41 -5.91
C SER A 105 0.33 -18.40 -6.49
N ARG A 106 1.15 -17.42 -6.10
CA ARG A 106 2.51 -17.24 -6.66
C ARG A 106 3.46 -18.41 -6.37
N SER A 107 3.23 -19.17 -5.28
CA SER A 107 4.10 -20.30 -4.94
C SER A 107 3.94 -21.43 -5.96
N GLU A 108 2.69 -21.80 -6.24
CA GLU A 108 2.32 -22.84 -7.19
C GLU A 108 2.77 -22.48 -8.60
N ILE A 109 2.66 -21.20 -8.98
CA ILE A 109 3.13 -20.71 -10.27
C ILE A 109 4.65 -20.80 -10.40
N VAL A 110 5.38 -20.46 -9.33
CA VAL A 110 6.85 -20.57 -9.33
C VAL A 110 7.27 -22.02 -9.51
N ASP A 111 6.63 -22.95 -8.82
CA ASP A 111 6.92 -24.39 -8.89
C ASP A 111 6.63 -24.94 -10.31
N ALA A 112 5.47 -24.62 -10.88
CA ALA A 112 5.11 -25.02 -12.24
C ALA A 112 6.07 -24.47 -13.30
N ILE A 113 6.50 -23.21 -13.20
CA ILE A 113 7.48 -22.63 -14.13
C ILE A 113 8.85 -23.30 -13.97
N GLN A 114 9.25 -23.68 -12.76
CA GLN A 114 10.51 -24.40 -12.53
C GLN A 114 10.51 -25.78 -13.19
N GLU A 115 9.40 -26.52 -13.13
CA GLU A 115 9.26 -27.83 -13.79
C GLU A 115 9.31 -27.74 -15.32
N VAL A 116 8.72 -26.69 -15.89
CA VAL A 116 8.64 -26.50 -17.35
C VAL A 116 9.91 -25.81 -17.91
N LYS A 117 10.70 -25.15 -17.07
CA LYS A 117 11.93 -24.41 -17.44
C LYS A 117 12.92 -25.24 -18.27
N PRO A 118 13.23 -26.53 -17.95
CA PRO A 118 14.15 -27.34 -18.75
C PRO A 118 13.67 -27.59 -20.19
N ILE A 119 12.36 -27.55 -20.42
CA ILE A 119 11.74 -27.89 -21.70
C ILE A 119 11.54 -26.64 -22.56
N LEU A 120 10.90 -25.59 -22.02
CA LEU A 120 10.54 -24.38 -22.78
C LEU A 120 11.57 -23.24 -22.66
N GLY A 121 12.42 -23.30 -21.64
CA GLY A 121 13.25 -22.17 -21.23
C GLY A 121 12.45 -21.10 -20.46
N LEU A 122 13.12 -20.45 -19.51
CA LEU A 122 12.48 -19.54 -18.55
C LEU A 122 11.68 -18.41 -19.20
N LYS A 123 12.26 -17.74 -20.20
CA LYS A 123 11.63 -16.58 -20.85
C LYS A 123 10.29 -16.96 -21.50
N LYS A 124 10.22 -18.11 -22.16
CA LYS A 124 8.99 -18.58 -22.81
C LYS A 124 7.96 -19.03 -21.79
N ALA A 125 8.35 -19.81 -20.79
CA ALA A 125 7.46 -20.29 -19.73
C ALA A 125 6.78 -19.14 -18.97
N VAL A 126 7.54 -18.09 -18.62
CA VAL A 126 7.01 -16.92 -17.91
C VAL A 126 6.12 -16.07 -18.84
N SER A 127 6.52 -15.88 -20.10
CA SER A 127 5.71 -15.15 -21.09
C SER A 127 4.39 -15.85 -21.42
N PHE A 128 4.34 -17.19 -21.31
CA PHE A 128 3.14 -17.98 -21.54
C PHE A 128 2.05 -17.68 -20.52
N LEU A 129 2.43 -17.28 -19.30
CA LEU A 129 1.49 -16.86 -18.26
C LEU A 129 1.28 -15.34 -18.22
N GLY A 130 1.87 -14.59 -19.17
CA GLY A 130 1.74 -13.14 -19.24
C GLY A 130 2.57 -12.37 -18.21
N PHE A 131 3.58 -12.99 -17.60
CA PHE A 131 4.45 -12.34 -16.61
C PHE A 131 5.80 -11.93 -17.21
N SER A 132 6.54 -11.08 -16.48
CA SER A 132 7.94 -10.76 -16.80
C SER A 132 8.89 -11.70 -16.06
N THR A 133 10.09 -11.95 -16.61
CA THR A 133 11.14 -12.71 -15.91
C THR A 133 11.48 -12.09 -14.55
N THR A 134 11.45 -10.76 -14.46
CA THR A 134 11.63 -10.01 -13.21
C THR A 134 10.55 -10.33 -12.16
N SER A 135 9.28 -10.44 -12.58
CA SER A 135 8.18 -10.83 -11.69
C SER A 135 8.38 -12.24 -11.14
N PHE A 136 8.78 -13.18 -12.00
CA PHE A 136 9.08 -14.55 -11.60
C PHE A 136 10.23 -14.63 -10.59
N HIS A 137 11.35 -13.94 -10.85
CA HIS A 137 12.47 -13.90 -9.89
C HIS A 137 12.05 -13.27 -8.56
N ASN A 138 11.24 -12.21 -8.59
CA ASN A 138 10.69 -11.61 -7.38
C ASN A 138 9.81 -12.58 -6.59
N TRP A 139 8.94 -13.34 -7.25
CA TRP A 139 8.11 -14.35 -6.59
C TRP A 139 8.93 -15.50 -6.05
N MET A 140 9.92 -15.99 -6.80
CA MET A 140 10.86 -17.02 -6.33
C MET A 140 11.59 -16.59 -5.06
N LEU A 141 12.05 -15.34 -5.01
CA LEU A 141 12.69 -14.79 -3.82
C LEU A 141 11.71 -14.65 -2.66
N GLU A 142 10.45 -14.24 -2.92
CA GLU A 142 9.42 -14.14 -1.87
C GLU A 142 8.97 -15.50 -1.32
N THR A 143 9.00 -16.58 -2.13
CA THR A 143 8.47 -17.89 -1.74
C THR A 143 9.55 -18.84 -1.24
N LYS A 144 10.74 -18.84 -1.87
CA LYS A 144 11.82 -19.78 -1.57
C LYS A 144 12.91 -19.20 -0.67
N VAL A 145 13.08 -17.88 -0.61
CA VAL A 145 14.17 -17.24 0.14
C VAL A 145 13.62 -16.46 1.33
N LYS A 146 13.82 -17.00 2.53
CA LYS A 146 13.43 -16.34 3.78
C LYS A 146 14.59 -15.57 4.39
N CYS A 147 14.50 -14.24 4.38
CA CYS A 147 15.53 -13.38 4.95
C CYS A 147 15.30 -13.14 6.45
N ILE A 148 16.17 -13.69 7.30
CA ILE A 148 16.10 -13.53 8.77
C ILE A 148 16.27 -12.07 9.22
N HIS A 149 16.93 -11.23 8.43
CA HIS A 149 17.15 -9.81 8.73
C HIS A 149 16.00 -8.91 8.25
N SER A 150 15.10 -9.43 7.43
CA SER A 150 13.86 -8.75 7.07
C SER A 150 12.79 -9.05 8.10
N TYR A 151 11.91 -8.08 8.34
CA TYR A 151 10.75 -8.32 9.16
C TYR A 151 9.72 -9.21 8.45
N PHE A 152 9.56 -9.06 7.13
CA PHE A 152 8.57 -9.79 6.34
C PHE A 152 9.17 -10.99 5.59
N GLU A 153 10.34 -11.46 6.02
CA GLU A 153 11.09 -12.57 5.41
C GLU A 153 11.49 -12.32 3.94
N VAL A 154 11.32 -11.10 3.40
CA VAL A 154 11.72 -10.75 2.02
C VAL A 154 13.15 -10.25 1.99
N CYS A 155 13.98 -10.74 1.07
CA CYS A 155 15.40 -10.37 0.98
C CYS A 155 15.69 -8.85 0.98
N ASN A 156 16.30 -8.37 2.08
CA ASN A 156 16.74 -6.97 2.24
C ASN A 156 17.89 -6.62 1.30
N ARG A 157 18.76 -7.57 0.89
CA ARG A 157 19.86 -7.28 -0.04
C ARG A 157 19.35 -6.91 -1.43
N ILE A 158 18.38 -7.69 -1.93
CA ILE A 158 17.80 -7.51 -3.27
C ILE A 158 16.84 -6.32 -3.30
N ARG A 159 16.09 -6.12 -2.22
CA ARG A 159 15.22 -4.95 -2.04
C ARG A 159 15.75 -4.12 -0.86
N PRO A 160 16.78 -3.29 -1.04
CA PRO A 160 17.44 -2.60 0.08
C PRO A 160 16.67 -1.38 0.61
N ASN A 161 15.60 -0.95 -0.06
CA ASN A 161 14.79 0.19 0.38
C ASN A 161 13.67 -0.18 1.38
N GLN A 162 13.43 -1.47 1.68
CA GLN A 162 12.51 -1.84 2.76
C GLN A 162 13.10 -1.44 4.11
N LEU A 163 12.24 -1.08 5.07
CA LEU A 163 12.67 -0.74 6.41
C LEU A 163 13.46 -1.90 7.02
N SER A 164 14.54 -1.57 7.73
CA SER A 164 15.29 -2.58 8.47
C SER A 164 14.42 -3.20 9.56
N ARG A 165 14.80 -4.38 10.07
CA ARG A 165 14.07 -5.01 11.18
C ARG A 165 13.94 -4.08 12.39
N ASP A 166 14.98 -3.32 12.71
CA ASP A 166 14.99 -2.37 13.82
C ASP A 166 14.03 -1.21 13.58
N GLU A 167 14.01 -0.63 12.37
CA GLU A 167 13.05 0.42 12.02
C GLU A 167 11.59 -0.08 12.10
N VAL A 168 11.34 -1.33 11.71
CA VAL A 168 10.00 -1.95 11.84
C VAL A 168 9.63 -2.19 13.30
N ASN A 169 10.59 -2.55 14.15
CA ASN A 169 10.39 -2.70 15.59
C ASN A 169 10.07 -1.34 16.23
N THR A 170 10.88 -0.31 15.99
CA THR A 170 10.60 1.06 16.46
C THR A 170 9.23 1.55 16.01
N LEU A 171 8.86 1.29 14.74
CA LEU A 171 7.53 1.63 14.23
C LEU A 171 6.40 0.89 14.97
N ARG A 172 6.59 -0.40 15.29
CA ARG A 172 5.63 -1.19 16.08
C ARG A 172 5.49 -0.61 17.49
N ASP A 173 6.61 -0.30 18.13
CA ASP A 173 6.64 0.20 19.51
C ASP A 173 5.91 1.55 19.60
N LEU A 174 6.18 2.46 18.66
CA LEU A 174 5.45 3.73 18.52
C LEU A 174 3.94 3.53 18.31
N LEU A 175 3.56 2.53 17.51
CA LEU A 175 2.15 2.26 17.21
C LEU A 175 1.38 1.56 18.34
N THR A 176 2.08 0.85 19.22
CA THR A 176 1.51 0.06 20.32
C THR A 176 1.66 0.70 21.68
N SER A 177 2.51 1.73 21.81
CA SER A 177 2.68 2.50 23.04
C SER A 177 1.36 3.10 23.56
N ASP A 178 1.14 2.94 24.86
CA ASP A 178 0.02 3.51 25.59
C ASP A 178 0.03 5.04 25.59
N GLU A 179 1.22 5.65 25.53
CA GLU A 179 1.38 7.11 25.46
C GLU A 179 0.62 7.69 24.26
N PHE A 180 0.73 7.02 23.11
CA PHE A 180 0.12 7.48 21.87
C PHE A 180 -1.26 6.87 21.62
N ARG A 181 -1.89 6.19 22.60
CA ARG A 181 -3.17 5.48 22.42
C ARG A 181 -4.26 6.37 21.83
N CYS A 182 -4.31 7.64 22.21
CA CYS A 182 -5.30 8.61 21.76
C CYS A 182 -4.97 9.27 20.40
N TRP A 183 -3.75 9.07 19.89
CA TRP A 183 -3.25 9.78 18.72
C TRP A 183 -3.59 9.06 17.40
N PRO A 184 -3.93 9.79 16.33
CA PRO A 184 -3.99 9.19 15.00
C PRO A 184 -2.56 8.87 14.52
N ILE A 185 -2.44 7.91 13.59
CA ILE A 185 -1.15 7.49 13.01
C ILE A 185 -0.35 8.68 12.48
N SER A 186 -1.02 9.66 11.85
CA SER A 186 -0.35 10.86 11.35
C SER A 186 0.37 11.66 12.44
N SER A 187 -0.21 11.75 13.64
CA SER A 187 0.40 12.48 14.76
C SER A 187 1.64 11.75 15.29
N ILE A 188 1.58 10.42 15.37
CA ILE A 188 2.70 9.56 15.77
C ILE A 188 3.87 9.72 14.78
N VAL A 189 3.57 9.74 13.47
CA VAL A 189 4.59 9.97 12.43
C VAL A 189 5.30 11.30 12.61
N PHE A 190 4.55 12.39 12.82
CA PHE A 190 5.16 13.70 13.02
C PHE A 190 5.97 13.76 14.31
N HIS A 191 5.49 13.14 15.38
CA HIS A 191 6.24 13.04 16.62
C HIS A 191 7.55 12.27 16.43
N ALA A 192 7.52 11.11 15.79
CA ALA A 192 8.71 10.32 15.50
C ALA A 192 9.74 11.06 14.63
N GLN A 193 9.27 11.90 13.71
CA GLN A 193 10.12 12.77 12.89
C GLN A 193 10.71 13.93 13.70
N ARG A 194 9.90 14.59 14.54
CA ARG A 194 10.32 15.70 15.41
C ARG A 194 11.40 15.28 16.39
N GLU A 195 11.18 14.16 17.06
CA GLU A 195 12.08 13.60 18.06
C GLU A 195 13.24 12.78 17.44
N ARG A 196 13.34 12.73 16.11
CA ARG A 196 14.34 11.95 15.36
C ARG A 196 14.40 10.46 15.74
N ILE A 197 13.28 9.91 16.21
CA ILE A 197 13.14 8.50 16.56
C ILE A 197 13.07 7.63 15.29
N LEU A 198 12.30 8.07 14.30
CA LEU A 198 12.13 7.35 13.04
C LEU A 198 11.80 8.30 11.88
N SER A 199 12.71 8.38 10.92
CA SER A 199 12.61 9.28 9.76
C SER A 199 12.01 8.54 8.55
N VAL A 200 10.70 8.30 8.59
CA VAL A 200 9.94 7.68 7.49
C VAL A 200 8.73 8.51 7.08
N GLY A 201 8.36 8.40 5.80
CA GLY A 201 7.19 9.07 5.24
C GLY A 201 5.86 8.50 5.76
N LEU A 202 4.81 9.32 5.73
CA LEU A 202 3.47 8.96 6.20
C LEU A 202 2.89 7.75 5.46
N SER A 203 3.09 7.66 4.13
CA SER A 203 2.64 6.52 3.32
C SER A 203 3.32 5.22 3.72
N THR A 204 4.62 5.25 3.99
CA THR A 204 5.38 4.11 4.51
C THR A 204 4.84 3.68 5.86
N PHE A 205 4.57 4.63 6.76
CA PHE A 205 4.04 4.30 8.08
C PHE A 205 2.67 3.61 8.01
N TYR A 206 1.75 4.11 7.18
CA TYR A 206 0.46 3.44 6.94
C TYR A 206 0.61 2.07 6.28
N LYS A 207 1.54 1.92 5.33
CA LYS A 207 1.84 0.63 4.70
C LYS A 207 2.28 -0.39 5.74
N TYR A 208 3.26 -0.04 6.58
CA TYR A 208 3.81 -0.96 7.58
C TYR A 208 2.83 -1.23 8.72
N ALA A 209 2.06 -0.24 9.17
CA ALA A 209 0.97 -0.46 10.13
C ALA A 209 -0.02 -1.53 9.62
N LYS A 210 -0.41 -1.45 8.34
CA LYS A 210 -1.29 -2.45 7.70
C LYS A 210 -0.62 -3.82 7.64
N LEU A 211 0.65 -3.90 7.25
CA LEU A 211 1.39 -5.15 7.18
C LEU A 211 1.59 -5.82 8.56
N LEU A 212 1.70 -5.02 9.62
CA LEU A 212 1.77 -5.48 11.00
C LEU A 212 0.40 -5.88 11.59
N GLY A 213 -0.70 -5.71 10.83
CA GLY A 213 -2.06 -5.93 11.34
C GLY A 213 -2.52 -4.91 12.38
N ILE A 214 -1.80 -3.80 12.56
CA ILE A 214 -2.14 -2.77 13.54
C ILE A 214 -3.20 -1.86 12.93
N SER A 215 -4.44 -2.01 13.39
CA SER A 215 -5.54 -1.12 13.04
C SER A 215 -5.84 -0.18 14.18
N ARG A 216 -5.94 1.12 13.88
CA ARG A 216 -6.48 2.12 14.80
C ARG A 216 -7.91 2.49 14.38
N PRO A 217 -8.82 2.77 15.32
CA PRO A 217 -10.20 3.15 14.99
C PRO A 217 -10.21 4.29 13.97
N ARG A 218 -10.82 4.05 12.81
CA ARG A 218 -11.01 5.08 11.78
C ARG A 218 -12.49 5.44 11.73
N PHE A 219 -12.80 6.69 12.02
CA PHE A 219 -14.11 7.24 11.72
C PHE A 219 -14.18 7.50 10.22
N LYS A 220 -14.94 6.67 9.49
CA LYS A 220 -15.27 6.94 8.09
C LYS A 220 -16.13 8.22 8.05
N LYS A 221 -15.62 9.27 7.43
CA LYS A 221 -16.35 10.54 7.24
C LYS A 221 -17.13 10.51 5.92
N PRO A 222 -18.36 11.04 5.89
CA PRO A 222 -18.91 11.63 4.67
C PRO A 222 -18.01 12.78 4.21
N LYS A 223 -17.89 13.01 2.89
CA LYS A 223 -17.16 14.17 2.36
C LYS A 223 -17.91 15.45 2.74
N HIS A 224 -17.41 16.19 3.73
CA HIS A 224 -17.95 17.51 4.08
C HIS A 224 -17.35 18.60 3.19
N LYS A 225 -18.16 19.63 2.89
CA LYS A 225 -17.74 20.87 2.23
C LYS A 225 -16.67 21.59 3.04
N ILE A 226 -15.77 22.30 2.37
CA ILE A 226 -14.70 23.10 3.00
C ILE A 226 -15.36 24.11 3.94
N GLY A 227 -15.05 24.05 5.25
CA GLY A 227 -15.51 25.04 6.23
C GLY A 227 -14.69 26.33 6.18
N ILE A 228 -15.20 27.40 6.78
CA ILE A 228 -14.52 28.70 6.86
C ILE A 228 -13.10 28.58 7.45
N ARG A 229 -12.15 29.37 6.93
CA ARG A 229 -10.74 29.36 7.35
C ARG A 229 -10.27 30.78 7.68
N ALA A 230 -9.60 30.91 8.81
CA ALA A 230 -8.84 32.10 9.18
C ALA A 230 -7.44 32.08 8.54
N SER A 231 -6.83 33.25 8.38
CA SER A 231 -5.44 33.46 7.94
C SER A 231 -4.46 33.60 9.08
N ALA A 232 -4.92 33.97 10.28
CA ALA A 232 -4.11 34.15 11.47
C ALA A 232 -4.86 33.74 12.76
N PRO A 233 -4.15 33.46 13.87
CA PRO A 233 -4.77 33.27 15.18
C PRO A 233 -5.64 34.47 15.56
N ASN A 234 -6.70 34.21 16.33
CA ASN A 234 -7.62 35.23 16.84
C ASN A 234 -8.42 36.02 15.78
N GLU A 235 -8.46 35.59 14.52
CA GLU A 235 -9.38 36.19 13.54
C GLU A 235 -10.79 35.57 13.58
N LYS A 236 -10.88 34.27 13.85
CA LYS A 236 -12.14 33.52 13.83
C LYS A 236 -12.12 32.47 14.94
N TRP A 237 -13.10 32.53 15.83
CA TRP A 237 -13.31 31.55 16.88
C TRP A 237 -14.54 30.70 16.54
N HIS A 238 -14.56 29.48 17.04
CA HIS A 238 -15.73 28.60 17.00
C HIS A 238 -16.14 28.24 18.41
N MET A 239 -17.44 28.23 18.67
CA MET A 239 -17.99 27.63 19.88
C MET A 239 -19.07 26.60 19.54
N ASP A 240 -19.17 25.57 20.38
CA ASP A 240 -20.19 24.53 20.27
C ASP A 240 -20.32 23.78 21.60
N ILE A 241 -21.45 23.10 21.75
CA ILE A 241 -21.79 22.31 22.93
C ILE A 241 -22.04 20.87 22.50
N THR A 242 -21.49 19.92 23.24
CA THR A 242 -21.71 18.51 22.98
C THR A 242 -22.11 17.74 24.22
N LYS A 243 -23.11 16.87 24.08
CA LYS A 243 -23.67 16.09 25.20
C LYS A 243 -22.87 14.81 25.45
N PHE A 244 -22.60 14.50 26.71
CA PHE A 244 -21.94 13.26 27.13
C PHE A 244 -22.72 12.63 28.29
N LYS A 245 -22.98 11.32 28.20
CA LYS A 245 -23.76 10.60 29.22
C LYS A 245 -22.86 9.80 30.15
N ILE A 246 -23.11 9.92 31.45
CA ILE A 246 -22.45 9.16 32.51
C ILE A 246 -23.54 8.47 33.31
N LEU A 247 -23.58 7.13 33.29
CA LEU A 247 -24.52 6.32 34.07
C LEU A 247 -25.99 6.83 33.98
N GLY A 248 -26.43 7.19 32.77
CA GLY A 248 -27.79 7.68 32.51
C GLY A 248 -28.00 9.20 32.71
N LYS A 249 -27.07 9.91 33.36
CA LYS A 249 -27.10 11.38 33.50
C LYS A 249 -26.39 12.03 32.33
N GLU A 250 -26.99 13.07 31.76
CA GLU A 250 -26.43 13.83 30.64
C GLU A 250 -25.70 15.07 31.14
N TYR A 251 -24.52 15.34 30.58
CA TYR A 251 -23.70 16.51 30.84
C TYR A 251 -23.41 17.23 29.53
N SER A 252 -23.37 18.56 29.57
CA SER A 252 -23.04 19.42 28.44
C SER A 252 -21.56 19.82 28.51
N ILE A 253 -20.78 19.48 27.49
CA ILE A 253 -19.38 19.87 27.34
C ILE A 253 -19.32 21.07 26.38
N TYR A 254 -18.73 22.15 26.83
CA TYR A 254 -18.59 23.41 26.11
C TYR A 254 -17.18 23.52 25.57
N ILE A 255 -17.02 23.91 24.30
CA ILE A 255 -15.71 24.13 23.68
C ILE A 255 -15.73 25.47 22.95
N ILE A 256 -14.68 26.26 23.18
CA ILE A 256 -14.35 27.47 22.42
C ILE A 256 -12.96 27.26 21.82
N MET A 257 -12.81 27.41 20.51
CA MET A 257 -11.55 27.14 19.82
C MET A 257 -11.20 28.20 18.78
N ASP A 258 -9.92 28.42 18.56
CA ASP A 258 -9.39 29.24 17.47
C ASP A 258 -9.45 28.48 16.14
N ASN A 259 -9.90 29.14 15.07
CA ASN A 259 -10.00 28.53 13.76
C ASN A 259 -8.62 28.23 13.17
N PHE A 260 -7.70 29.19 13.15
CA PHE A 260 -6.45 29.06 12.41
C PHE A 260 -5.55 27.95 13.00
N SER A 261 -5.25 28.09 14.28
CA SER A 261 -4.34 27.21 15.03
C SER A 261 -4.97 25.91 15.49
N ARG A 262 -6.32 25.81 15.47
CA ARG A 262 -7.09 24.71 16.09
C ARG A 262 -6.98 24.66 17.61
N TYR A 263 -6.39 25.66 18.25
CA TYR A 263 -6.16 25.69 19.70
C TYR A 263 -7.49 25.82 20.45
N ILE A 264 -7.73 24.96 21.43
CA ILE A 264 -8.89 25.06 22.32
C ILE A 264 -8.58 26.19 23.31
N LEU A 265 -9.30 27.30 23.16
CA LEU A 265 -9.12 28.52 23.93
C LEU A 265 -9.69 28.36 25.34
N ASN A 266 -10.88 27.77 25.44
CA ASN A 266 -11.53 27.50 26.72
C ASN A 266 -12.52 26.34 26.60
N TRP A 267 -12.86 25.73 27.74
CA TRP A 267 -13.81 24.62 27.82
C TRP A 267 -14.46 24.54 29.20
N GLY A 268 -15.54 23.78 29.30
CA GLY A 268 -16.19 23.50 30.58
C GLY A 268 -17.20 22.38 30.50
N VAL A 269 -17.70 21.94 31.66
CA VAL A 269 -18.76 20.93 31.76
C VAL A 269 -19.85 21.44 32.69
N HIS A 270 -21.10 21.30 32.24
CA HIS A 270 -22.27 21.68 33.00
C HIS A 270 -23.29 20.52 33.05
N HIS A 271 -24.16 20.52 34.06
CA HIS A 271 -25.18 19.47 34.26
C HIS A 271 -26.35 19.56 33.26
N SER A 272 -26.47 20.69 32.58
CA SER A 272 -27.50 20.98 31.58
C SER A 272 -26.97 22.01 30.60
N VAL A 273 -27.68 22.22 29.49
CA VAL A 273 -27.42 23.37 28.61
C VAL A 273 -27.79 24.66 29.35
N SER A 274 -26.82 25.56 29.46
CA SER A 274 -26.89 26.89 30.06
C SER A 274 -26.15 27.91 29.19
N GLY A 275 -26.87 28.96 28.77
CA GLY A 275 -26.31 30.10 28.03
C GLY A 275 -25.46 31.02 28.88
N GLU A 276 -25.82 31.18 30.16
CA GLU A 276 -25.01 31.90 31.16
C GLU A 276 -23.63 31.25 31.35
N TYR A 277 -23.58 29.93 31.40
CA TYR A 277 -22.31 29.20 31.51
C TYR A 277 -21.45 29.39 30.25
N MET A 278 -22.06 29.38 29.05
CA MET A 278 -21.33 29.71 27.81
C MET A 278 -20.78 31.14 27.84
N ARG A 279 -21.60 32.12 28.24
CA ARG A 279 -21.20 33.52 28.40
C ARG A 279 -19.98 33.65 29.31
N ASP A 280 -19.96 32.97 30.45
CA ASP A 280 -18.83 33.04 31.40
C ASP A 280 -17.55 32.41 30.83
N LEU A 281 -17.66 31.28 30.13
CA LEU A 281 -16.54 30.67 29.43
C LEU A 281 -16.00 31.58 28.32
N LEU A 282 -16.89 32.20 27.55
CA LEU A 282 -16.53 33.12 26.48
C LEU A 282 -15.88 34.38 27.03
N LYS A 283 -16.42 34.97 28.10
CA LYS A 283 -15.84 36.12 28.78
C LYS A 283 -14.43 35.83 29.29
N LYS A 284 -14.20 34.66 29.88
CA LYS A 284 -12.86 34.21 30.31
C LYS A 284 -11.90 34.03 29.12
N ALA A 285 -12.37 33.50 28.00
CA ALA A 285 -11.57 33.37 26.78
C ALA A 285 -11.19 34.74 26.20
N ILE A 286 -12.17 35.64 26.07
CA ILE A 286 -11.96 37.03 25.61
C ILE A 286 -10.92 37.72 26.49
N SER A 287 -11.08 37.68 27.81
CA SER A 287 -10.16 38.32 28.74
C SER A 287 -8.73 37.77 28.68
N ARG A 288 -8.55 36.51 28.25
CA ARG A 288 -7.24 35.86 28.18
C ARG A 288 -6.53 36.11 26.86
N PHE A 289 -7.27 36.14 25.75
CA PHE A 289 -6.69 36.15 24.40
C PHE A 289 -6.91 37.45 23.65
N GLU A 290 -7.76 38.34 24.17
CA GLU A 290 -7.98 39.71 23.69
C GLU A 290 -8.14 39.81 22.16
N PRO A 291 -9.08 39.05 21.54
CA PRO A 291 -9.30 39.13 20.11
C PRO A 291 -9.79 40.54 19.72
N LYS A 292 -9.41 40.98 18.53
CA LYS A 292 -9.80 42.29 17.97
C LYS A 292 -10.54 42.09 16.67
N ASP A 293 -11.77 42.58 16.59
CA ASP A 293 -12.64 42.49 15.42
C ASP A 293 -12.77 41.05 14.86
N ALA A 294 -12.75 40.06 15.74
CA ALA A 294 -12.76 38.66 15.36
C ALA A 294 -14.19 38.16 15.10
N GLN A 295 -14.34 37.07 14.35
CA GLN A 295 -15.64 36.45 14.13
C GLN A 295 -15.86 35.29 15.10
N LEU A 296 -17.01 35.24 15.75
CA LEU A 296 -17.43 34.09 16.57
C LEU A 296 -18.44 33.26 15.78
N ILE A 297 -18.04 32.08 15.31
CA ILE A 297 -18.93 31.15 14.61
C ILE A 297 -19.58 30.20 15.63
N ALA A 298 -20.90 30.14 15.61
CA ALA A 298 -21.70 29.19 16.38
C ALA A 298 -22.70 28.46 15.48
N ASP A 299 -23.28 27.37 15.96
CA ASP A 299 -24.41 26.74 15.27
C ASP A 299 -25.72 27.50 15.51
N GLY A 300 -26.81 27.05 14.87
CA GLY A 300 -28.14 27.64 15.03
C GLY A 300 -28.90 27.20 16.29
N GLY A 301 -28.28 26.42 17.18
CA GLY A 301 -28.92 25.93 18.39
C GLY A 301 -29.27 27.05 19.37
N SER A 302 -30.37 26.91 20.11
CA SER A 302 -30.76 27.89 21.13
C SER A 302 -29.76 27.93 22.29
N GLU A 303 -28.99 26.86 22.48
CA GLU A 303 -27.89 26.78 23.43
C GLU A 303 -26.80 27.82 23.18
N ASN A 304 -26.54 28.15 21.92
CA ASN A 304 -25.49 29.07 21.48
C ASN A 304 -26.06 30.45 21.08
N ASN A 305 -27.35 30.52 20.78
CA ASN A 305 -28.08 31.73 20.42
C ASN A 305 -29.02 32.13 21.56
N ASN A 306 -28.45 32.78 22.58
CA ASN A 306 -29.17 33.18 23.78
C ASN A 306 -28.80 34.61 24.19
N ILE A 307 -29.70 35.23 24.98
CA ILE A 307 -29.59 36.63 25.42
C ILE A 307 -28.27 36.93 26.16
N TYR A 308 -27.77 35.98 26.95
CA TYR A 308 -26.56 36.20 27.74
C TYR A 308 -25.32 36.38 26.88
N VAL A 309 -25.18 35.55 25.83
CA VAL A 309 -24.08 35.68 24.85
C VAL A 309 -24.26 36.98 24.06
N ASP A 310 -25.48 37.30 23.63
CA ASP A 310 -25.74 38.51 22.84
C ASP A 310 -25.41 39.79 23.64
N GLU A 311 -25.83 39.87 24.90
CA GLU A 311 -25.49 40.98 25.81
C GLU A 311 -23.98 41.15 26.00
N LEU A 312 -23.23 40.05 26.16
CA LEU A 312 -21.77 40.10 26.28
C LEU A 312 -21.12 40.70 25.03
N LEU A 313 -21.62 40.36 23.85
CA LEU A 313 -21.07 40.83 22.58
C LEU A 313 -21.48 42.28 22.29
N THR A 314 -22.72 42.67 22.61
CA THR A 314 -23.17 44.07 22.49
C THR A 314 -22.39 45.01 23.42
N THR A 315 -22.00 44.54 24.61
CA THR A 315 -21.16 45.32 25.54
C THR A 315 -19.69 45.36 25.13
N ASN A 316 -19.25 44.55 24.16
CA ASN A 316 -17.87 44.48 23.66
C ASN A 316 -17.83 44.47 22.11
N PRO A 317 -18.32 45.53 21.43
CA PRO A 317 -18.60 45.50 20.00
C PRO A 317 -17.36 45.32 19.10
N ASN A 318 -16.17 45.70 19.58
CA ASN A 318 -14.91 45.61 18.81
C ASN A 318 -14.11 44.33 19.12
N THR A 319 -14.71 43.37 19.83
CA THR A 319 -14.04 42.15 20.28
C THR A 319 -14.42 40.97 19.40
N LEU A 320 -15.71 40.64 19.36
CA LEU A 320 -16.24 39.50 18.60
C LEU A 320 -17.56 39.85 17.92
N THR A 321 -17.66 39.53 16.63
CA THR A 321 -18.92 39.58 15.87
C THR A 321 -19.45 38.15 15.70
N LYS A 322 -20.61 37.85 16.28
CA LYS A 322 -21.23 36.51 16.18
C LYS A 322 -21.84 36.28 14.80
N LEU A 323 -21.61 35.09 14.25
CA LEU A 323 -22.19 34.60 13.00
C LEU A 323 -22.77 33.19 13.22
N ILE A 324 -24.00 32.98 12.77
CA ILE A 324 -24.70 31.69 12.85
C ILE A 324 -24.41 30.88 11.58
N ALA A 325 -23.81 29.70 11.77
CA ALA A 325 -23.53 28.76 10.68
C ALA A 325 -24.82 28.34 9.96
N GLN A 326 -24.76 28.23 8.63
CA GLN A 326 -25.89 27.92 7.74
C GLN A 326 -27.06 28.93 7.75
N LYS A 327 -26.93 30.05 8.46
CA LYS A 327 -27.89 31.15 8.45
C LYS A 327 -27.23 32.45 7.98
N ASP A 328 -26.23 32.91 8.70
CA ASP A 328 -25.49 34.14 8.38
C ASP A 328 -24.31 33.85 7.44
N ILE A 329 -23.78 32.62 7.47
CA ILE A 329 -22.75 32.12 6.57
C ILE A 329 -23.15 30.78 5.96
N SER A 330 -22.74 30.52 4.72
CA SER A 330 -23.02 29.25 4.03
C SER A 330 -22.20 28.06 4.56
N PHE A 331 -21.21 28.33 5.41
CA PHE A 331 -20.32 27.33 5.99
C PHE A 331 -20.90 26.69 7.26
N SER A 332 -20.53 25.43 7.52
CA SER A 332 -20.87 24.71 8.75
C SER A 332 -19.89 24.96 9.88
N ASN A 333 -20.30 24.68 11.11
CA ASN A 333 -19.47 24.73 12.33
C ASN A 333 -18.51 23.51 12.45
N SER A 334 -18.05 23.00 11.31
CA SER A 334 -17.34 21.72 11.19
C SER A 334 -16.04 21.60 11.98
N MET A 335 -15.42 22.73 12.33
CA MET A 335 -14.15 22.74 13.05
C MET A 335 -14.31 22.31 14.50
N VAL A 336 -15.25 22.93 15.20
CA VAL A 336 -15.53 22.60 16.60
C VAL A 336 -16.25 21.26 16.72
N GLU A 337 -17.10 20.90 15.75
CA GLU A 337 -17.67 19.54 15.67
C GLU A 337 -16.58 18.46 15.54
N ALA A 338 -15.51 18.74 14.79
CA ALA A 338 -14.41 17.81 14.62
C ALA A 338 -13.66 17.58 15.93
N ILE A 339 -13.42 18.62 16.74
CA ILE A 339 -12.81 18.44 18.07
C ILE A 339 -13.76 17.75 19.04
N ASN A 340 -15.06 18.07 19.02
CA ASN A 340 -16.06 17.35 19.81
C ASN A 340 -16.03 15.84 19.55
N LYS A 341 -15.90 15.44 18.28
CA LYS A 341 -15.70 14.03 17.89
C LYS A 341 -14.37 13.48 18.40
N ILE A 342 -13.27 14.20 18.24
CA ILE A 342 -11.94 13.75 18.72
C ILE A 342 -11.98 13.51 20.23
N LEU A 343 -12.48 14.46 21.02
CA LEU A 343 -12.56 14.33 22.48
C LEU A 343 -13.38 13.10 22.86
N LYS A 344 -14.60 12.97 22.33
CA LYS A 344 -15.49 11.85 22.64
C LYS A 344 -14.88 10.50 22.31
N TYR A 345 -14.41 10.34 21.08
CA TYR A 345 -14.06 9.01 20.58
C TYR A 345 -12.63 8.58 20.89
N ASN A 346 -11.70 9.52 21.04
CA ASN A 346 -10.32 9.18 21.33
C ASN A 346 -10.00 9.27 22.83
N TYR A 347 -10.64 10.19 23.55
CA TYR A 347 -10.27 10.50 24.94
C TYR A 347 -11.34 10.15 25.97
N LEU A 348 -12.61 10.01 25.62
CA LEU A 348 -13.68 9.73 26.59
C LEU A 348 -14.21 8.29 26.50
N PHE A 349 -14.81 7.90 25.37
CA PHE A 349 -15.42 6.57 25.21
C PHE A 349 -14.45 5.41 25.48
N PRO A 350 -13.17 5.43 25.02
CA PRO A 350 -12.22 4.35 25.31
C PRO A 350 -11.82 4.22 26.79
N PHE A 351 -12.16 5.21 27.62
CA PHE A 351 -11.78 5.26 29.03
C PHE A 351 -12.94 4.95 29.99
N GLY A 352 -14.15 4.70 29.48
CA GLY A 352 -15.27 4.24 30.30
C GLY A 352 -15.62 5.18 31.45
N ILE A 353 -15.87 6.45 31.15
CA ILE A 353 -16.09 7.50 32.17
C ILE A 353 -17.29 7.18 33.07
N THR A 354 -17.06 7.07 34.39
CA THR A 354 -18.06 6.66 35.40
C THR A 354 -18.52 7.78 36.34
N SER A 355 -17.84 8.92 36.38
CA SER A 355 -18.19 10.04 37.26
C SER A 355 -17.87 11.40 36.63
N LEU A 356 -18.53 12.46 37.10
CA LEU A 356 -18.24 13.84 36.68
C LEU A 356 -16.79 14.23 36.99
N GLN A 357 -16.27 13.84 38.16
CA GLN A 357 -14.88 14.11 38.52
C GLN A 357 -13.90 13.44 37.55
N PHE A 358 -14.18 12.19 37.15
CA PHE A 358 -13.35 11.52 36.15
C PHE A 358 -13.48 12.17 34.77
N LEU A 359 -14.69 12.58 34.36
CA LEU A 359 -14.89 13.33 33.12
C LEU A 359 -14.03 14.60 33.08
N LEU A 360 -14.05 15.40 34.16
CA LEU A 360 -13.27 16.63 34.25
C LEU A 360 -11.76 16.36 34.15
N LYS A 361 -11.23 15.41 34.92
CA LYS A 361 -9.81 15.02 34.86
C LYS A 361 -9.41 14.53 33.47
N GLN A 362 -10.27 13.72 32.84
CA GLN A 362 -9.98 13.18 31.52
C GLN A 362 -10.03 14.25 30.43
N LEU A 363 -10.96 15.21 30.52
CA LEU A 363 -11.01 16.35 29.60
C LEU A 363 -9.81 17.27 29.76
N GLU A 364 -9.38 17.54 31.00
CA GLU A 364 -8.16 18.31 31.27
C GLU A 364 -6.93 17.66 30.63
N PHE A 365 -6.76 16.34 30.84
CA PHE A 365 -5.73 15.56 30.15
C PHE A 365 -5.86 15.66 28.62
N ALA A 366 -7.06 15.43 28.09
CA ALA A 366 -7.31 15.42 26.65
C ALA A 366 -6.99 16.74 25.98
N ILE A 367 -7.36 17.86 26.62
CA ILE A 367 -7.18 19.20 26.08
C ILE A 367 -5.71 19.61 26.16
N ASN A 368 -5.03 19.30 27.27
CA ASN A 368 -3.60 19.50 27.39
C ASN A 368 -2.82 18.68 26.32
N ASP A 369 -3.15 17.40 26.16
CA ASP A 369 -2.53 16.54 25.15
C ASP A 369 -2.80 17.07 23.73
N TYR A 370 -4.04 17.43 23.41
CA TYR A 370 -4.44 17.93 22.11
C TYR A 370 -3.77 19.26 21.74
N ASN A 371 -3.73 20.22 22.67
CA ASN A 371 -3.21 21.57 22.44
C ASN A 371 -1.68 21.62 22.44
N ASN A 372 -1.05 20.89 23.37
CA ASN A 372 0.35 21.13 23.73
C ASN A 372 1.30 20.01 23.28
N LYS A 373 0.83 18.78 23.12
CA LYS A 373 1.68 17.62 22.85
C LYS A 373 1.49 17.05 21.46
N ARG A 374 0.24 16.84 21.06
CA ARG A 374 -0.11 16.11 19.84
C ARG A 374 0.18 16.93 18.59
N PRO A 375 1.02 16.48 17.65
CA PRO A 375 1.18 17.10 16.34
C PRO A 375 -0.04 16.90 15.45
N HIS A 376 -0.42 17.88 14.62
CA HIS A 376 -1.61 17.77 13.77
C HIS A 376 -1.27 17.78 12.28
N PHE A 377 -1.92 16.89 11.53
CA PHE A 377 -1.76 16.82 10.08
C PHE A 377 -2.20 18.11 9.38
N SER A 378 -3.32 18.71 9.80
CA SER A 378 -3.79 19.98 9.24
C SER A 378 -2.87 21.16 9.54
N LEU A 379 -1.99 21.03 10.55
CA LEU A 379 -1.00 22.03 10.96
C LEU A 379 0.42 21.62 10.53
N LYS A 380 0.51 20.75 9.53
CA LYS A 380 1.77 20.28 8.95
C LYS A 380 2.73 19.66 9.99
N GLY A 381 2.23 19.11 11.10
CA GLY A 381 3.05 18.51 12.17
C GLY A 381 3.36 19.43 13.35
N SER A 382 2.84 20.66 13.35
CA SER A 382 2.87 21.52 14.53
C SER A 382 1.74 21.16 15.51
N THR A 383 1.90 21.50 16.78
CA THR A 383 0.84 21.48 17.78
C THR A 383 -0.05 22.72 17.64
N PRO A 384 -1.29 22.71 18.15
CA PRO A 384 -2.14 23.89 18.15
C PRO A 384 -1.52 25.07 18.89
N LEU A 385 -0.84 24.83 20.02
CA LEU A 385 -0.16 25.88 20.79
C LEU A 385 0.96 26.54 19.96
N GLU A 386 1.79 25.73 19.28
CA GLU A 386 2.86 26.23 18.41
C GLU A 386 2.31 27.16 17.33
N VAL A 387 1.24 26.77 16.64
CA VAL A 387 0.65 27.60 15.59
C VAL A 387 -0.02 28.84 16.16
N PHE A 388 -0.67 28.74 17.32
CA PHE A 388 -1.27 29.89 18.00
C PHE A 388 -0.23 30.92 18.42
N ASN A 389 0.93 30.46 18.93
CA ASN A 389 2.04 31.30 19.35
C ASN A 389 2.97 31.71 18.20
N ASN A 390 2.61 31.44 16.94
CA ASN A 390 3.44 31.71 15.77
C ASN A 390 4.85 31.09 15.83
N THR A 391 4.95 29.89 16.41
CA THR A 391 6.16 29.08 16.53
C THR A 391 5.97 27.69 15.90
N PRO A 392 5.50 27.60 14.64
CA PRO A 392 5.27 26.32 13.99
C PRO A 392 6.57 25.52 13.87
N TRP A 393 6.46 24.19 13.87
CA TRP A 393 7.61 23.31 13.71
C TRP A 393 8.32 23.55 12.38
N ASP A 394 9.64 23.82 12.43
CA ASP A 394 10.47 23.94 11.24
C ASP A 394 10.74 22.56 10.61
N ARG A 395 10.40 22.46 9.32
CA ARG A 395 10.48 21.24 8.52
C ARG A 395 11.62 21.28 7.51
N SER A 396 12.42 22.35 7.49
CA SER A 396 13.53 22.54 6.56
C SER A 396 14.47 21.34 6.51
N ALA A 397 14.79 20.76 7.68
CA ALA A 397 15.71 19.64 7.81
C ALA A 397 15.11 18.25 7.50
N ILE A 398 13.79 18.10 7.31
CA ILE A 398 13.15 16.78 7.15
C ILE A 398 13.68 16.03 5.94
N ASN A 399 13.88 16.71 4.81
CA ASN A 399 14.34 16.06 3.59
C ASN A 399 15.76 15.48 3.77
N LEU A 400 16.62 16.22 4.47
CA LEU A 400 17.97 15.75 4.81
C LEU A 400 17.90 14.54 5.75
N GLN A 401 17.03 14.55 6.76
CA GLN A 401 16.82 13.42 7.67
C GLN A 401 16.33 12.17 6.93
N PHE A 402 15.41 12.31 5.98
CA PHE A 402 14.93 11.20 5.17
C PHE A 402 16.02 10.62 4.27
N GLU A 403 16.83 11.48 3.66
CA GLU A 403 17.92 11.01 2.80
C GLU A 403 18.99 10.27 3.64
N GLN A 404 19.36 10.82 4.80
CA GLN A 404 20.29 10.15 5.70
C GLN A 404 19.75 8.78 6.15
N ALA A 405 18.51 8.71 6.63
CA ALA A 405 17.89 7.46 7.04
C ALA A 405 17.79 6.46 5.88
N ARG A 406 17.61 6.93 4.64
CA ARG A 406 17.64 6.08 3.45
C ARG A 406 19.04 5.50 3.20
N LEU A 407 20.08 6.32 3.28
CA LEU A 407 21.46 5.87 3.09
C LEU A 407 21.87 4.86 4.17
N ASP A 408 21.54 5.11 5.43
CA ASP A 408 21.82 4.20 6.55
C ASP A 408 21.11 2.86 6.35
N ARG A 409 19.82 2.90 5.97
CA ARG A 409 19.03 1.72 5.64
C ARG A 409 19.63 0.92 4.48
N LEU A 410 20.06 1.58 3.40
CA LEU A 410 20.73 0.92 2.28
C LEU A 410 22.03 0.24 2.72
N ALA A 411 22.83 0.91 3.55
CA ALA A 411 24.08 0.37 4.07
C ALA A 411 23.84 -0.87 4.95
N ILE A 412 22.86 -0.81 5.85
CA ILE A 412 22.46 -1.94 6.71
C ILE A 412 21.94 -3.10 5.85
N ASN A 413 20.98 -2.83 4.97
CA ASN A 413 20.30 -3.88 4.23
C ASN A 413 21.19 -4.61 3.21
N ARG A 414 22.17 -3.90 2.61
CA ARG A 414 23.12 -4.49 1.65
C ARG A 414 24.22 -5.30 2.33
N LYS A 415 24.56 -5.01 3.59
CA LYS A 415 25.55 -5.78 4.36
C LYS A 415 25.09 -7.20 4.71
N ASN A 416 23.79 -7.50 4.58
CA ASN A 416 23.25 -8.82 4.89
C ASN A 416 23.80 -9.89 3.95
N VAL A 417 24.50 -10.89 4.52
CA VAL A 417 25.04 -12.05 3.79
C VAL A 417 24.10 -13.24 4.00
N CYS A 418 23.53 -13.75 2.91
CA CYS A 418 22.53 -14.83 2.89
C CYS A 418 22.93 -15.83 1.80
N LYS A 419 23.08 -17.12 2.16
CA LYS A 419 23.43 -18.19 1.19
C LYS A 419 22.34 -18.45 0.15
N GLY A 420 21.08 -18.20 0.47
CA GLY A 420 19.95 -18.42 -0.45
C GLY A 420 19.69 -17.28 -1.45
N CYS A 421 20.56 -16.26 -1.46
CA CYS A 421 20.41 -15.03 -2.25
C CYS A 421 21.46 -14.92 -3.38
N GLU A 422 22.23 -15.99 -3.59
CA GLU A 422 23.14 -16.22 -4.71
C GLU A 422 22.36 -16.88 -5.86
#